data_AF-A0A8S0FWV9-F1
#
_entry.id   AF-A0A8S0FWV9-F1
#
_cell.length_a   1.000
_cell.length_b   1.000
_cell.length_c   1.000
_cell.angle_alpha   90.00
_cell.angle_beta   90.00
_cell.angle_gamma   90.00
#
_symmetry.space_group_name_H-M   'P 1'
#
loop_
_entity.id
_entity.type
_entity.pdbx_description
1 polymer ?
#
loop_
_entity_poly.entity_id
_entity_poly.type
_entity_poly.pdbx_seq_one_letter_code
_entity_poly.pdbx_strand_id
1 'polypeptide(L)'
;MEFTVMFKPTYLARLQACCNKFELADLLQIKVTFLTNVLYRIRPENQYKKFTIKKKSGGEREIFAPDEKLKDIQQRLSELLYICQEEIWAKNNIKQNVSHGFELEE
;
A
#
# COMPACT_ATOMS: atom_id res chain seq x y z
N MET A 1 -39.85 -0.49 8.39
CA MET A 1 -38.95 0.14 7.40
C MET A 1 -37.58 -0.45 7.66
N GLU A 2 -37.13 -1.33 6.76
CA GLU A 2 -36.03 -2.26 6.99
C GLU A 2 -34.71 -1.54 7.27
N PHE A 3 -34.07 -1.91 8.36
CA PHE A 3 -32.68 -1.56 8.63
C PHE A 3 -31.81 -2.27 7.61
N THR A 4 -31.34 -1.54 6.60
CA THR A 4 -30.20 -1.97 5.78
C THR A 4 -28.96 -2.01 6.67
N VAL A 5 -28.74 -3.14 7.34
CA VAL A 5 -27.40 -3.50 7.78
C VAL A 5 -26.63 -3.82 6.50
N MET A 6 -26.03 -2.80 5.88
CA MET A 6 -25.09 -3.03 4.80
C MET A 6 -23.94 -3.85 5.37
N PHE A 7 -23.93 -5.14 5.06
CA PHE A 7 -22.74 -5.97 5.18
C PHE A 7 -21.69 -5.31 4.28
N LYS A 8 -20.85 -4.44 4.85
CA LYS A 8 -19.75 -3.86 4.07
C LYS A 8 -18.83 -5.02 3.68
N PRO A 9 -18.58 -5.23 2.38
CA PRO A 9 -17.65 -6.28 1.96
C PRO A 9 -16.27 -6.01 2.58
N THR A 10 -15.57 -7.09 2.90
CA THR A 10 -14.22 -7.03 3.48
C THR A 10 -13.25 -6.32 2.52
N TYR A 11 -12.12 -5.82 3.02
CA TYR A 11 -11.16 -5.11 2.16
C TYR A 11 -10.60 -6.00 1.07
N LEU A 12 -10.37 -7.29 1.36
CA LEU A 12 -9.94 -8.28 0.36
C LEU A 12 -10.97 -8.41 -0.76
N ALA A 13 -12.26 -8.56 -0.43
CA ALA A 13 -13.31 -8.70 -1.42
C ALA A 13 -13.42 -7.44 -2.31
N ARG A 14 -13.33 -6.25 -1.69
CA ARG A 14 -13.32 -4.97 -2.42
C ARG A 14 -12.10 -4.85 -3.33
N LEU A 15 -10.91 -5.23 -2.86
CA LEU A 15 -9.68 -5.20 -3.64
C LEU A 15 -9.72 -6.19 -4.82
N GLN A 16 -10.24 -7.40 -4.60
CA GLN A 16 -10.43 -8.40 -5.66
C GLN A 16 -11.43 -7.95 -6.74
N ALA A 17 -12.45 -7.20 -6.35
CA ALA A 17 -13.44 -6.65 -7.27
C ALA A 17 -12.99 -5.35 -7.96
N CYS A 18 -11.90 -4.72 -7.48
CA CYS A 18 -11.42 -3.43 -7.99
C CYS A 18 -10.93 -3.55 -9.43
N CYS A 19 -11.57 -2.82 -10.35
CA CYS A 19 -11.31 -2.93 -11.79
C CYS A 19 -10.82 -1.63 -12.43
N ASN A 20 -10.90 -0.50 -11.72
CA ASN A 20 -10.56 0.80 -12.29
C ASN A 20 -9.92 1.77 -11.28
N LYS A 21 -9.33 2.85 -11.81
CA LYS A 21 -8.63 3.87 -11.01
C LYS A 21 -9.52 4.63 -10.03
N PHE A 22 -10.83 4.70 -10.26
CA PHE A 22 -11.75 5.40 -9.36
C PHE A 22 -11.98 4.55 -8.10
N GLU A 23 -12.25 3.25 -8.29
CA GLU A 23 -12.36 2.26 -7.22
C GLU A 23 -11.06 2.11 -6.43
N LEU A 24 -9.90 2.09 -7.11
CA LEU A 24 -8.62 2.02 -6.43
C LEU A 24 -8.34 3.27 -5.58
N ALA A 25 -8.68 4.46 -6.08
CA ALA A 25 -8.51 5.69 -5.32
C ALA A 25 -9.43 5.74 -4.08
N ASP A 26 -10.67 5.25 -4.21
CA ASP A 26 -11.59 5.08 -3.08
C ASP A 26 -11.01 4.10 -2.05
N LEU A 27 -10.52 2.93 -2.49
CA LEU A 27 -9.90 1.95 -1.61
C LEU A 27 -8.71 2.49 -0.84
N LEU A 28 -7.85 3.26 -1.52
CA LEU A 28 -6.68 3.90 -0.93
C LEU A 28 -7.02 5.20 -0.16
N GLN A 29 -8.29 5.62 -0.15
CA GLN A 29 -8.76 6.84 0.51
C GLN A 29 -8.02 8.10 0.02
N ILE A 30 -7.81 8.23 -1.28
CA ILE A 30 -7.15 9.35 -1.94
C ILE A 30 -7.97 9.90 -3.10
N LYS A 31 -7.70 11.14 -3.51
CA LYS A 31 -8.35 11.73 -4.67
C LYS A 31 -7.88 11.04 -5.96
N VAL A 32 -8.81 10.74 -6.87
CA VAL A 32 -8.49 10.19 -8.20
C VAL A 32 -7.54 11.09 -8.98
N THR A 33 -7.69 12.41 -8.84
CA THR A 33 -6.79 13.38 -9.47
C THR A 33 -5.37 13.28 -8.92
N PHE A 34 -5.20 13.03 -7.62
CA PHE A 34 -3.90 12.79 -7.00
C PHE A 34 -3.28 11.48 -7.51
N LEU A 35 -4.04 10.37 -7.45
CA LEU A 35 -3.61 9.07 -7.96
C LEU A 35 -3.19 9.15 -9.44
N THR A 36 -4.03 9.80 -10.27
CA THR A 36 -3.78 9.94 -11.71
C THR A 36 -2.54 10.78 -11.99
N ASN A 37 -2.40 11.89 -11.25
CA ASN A 37 -1.26 12.78 -11.37
C ASN A 37 0.06 12.06 -11.05
N VAL A 38 0.10 11.32 -9.95
CA VAL A 38 1.29 10.59 -9.51
C VAL A 38 1.61 9.45 -10.49
N LEU A 39 0.67 8.56 -10.77
CA LEU A 39 0.94 7.36 -11.55
C LEU A 39 1.11 7.58 -13.05
N TYR A 40 0.37 8.52 -13.66
CA TYR A 40 0.34 8.67 -15.12
C TYR A 40 0.97 9.96 -15.63
N ARG A 41 0.85 11.08 -14.89
CA ARG A 41 1.44 12.35 -15.34
C ARG A 41 2.91 12.47 -14.95
N ILE A 42 3.23 12.25 -13.68
CA ILE A 42 4.61 12.32 -13.18
C ILE A 42 5.34 11.02 -13.49
N ARG A 43 4.66 9.88 -13.29
CA ARG A 43 5.12 8.50 -13.49
C ARG A 43 6.11 8.05 -12.40
N PRO A 44 5.94 6.86 -11.79
CA PRO A 44 6.74 6.42 -10.65
C PRO A 44 8.26 6.44 -10.88
N GLU A 45 8.70 6.12 -12.09
CA GLU A 45 10.13 6.10 -12.47
C GLU A 45 10.81 7.47 -12.29
N ASN A 46 10.07 8.57 -12.38
CA ASN A 46 10.59 9.93 -12.22
C ASN A 46 10.51 10.44 -10.78
N GLN A 47 10.02 9.62 -9.84
CA GLN A 47 9.74 10.02 -8.46
C GLN A 47 10.69 9.40 -7.45
N TYR A 48 11.80 8.82 -7.90
CA TYR A 48 12.87 8.36 -7.02
C TYR A 48 14.04 9.35 -7.01
N LYS A 49 14.42 9.78 -5.81
CA LYS A 49 15.61 10.60 -5.58
C LYS A 49 16.78 9.70 -5.24
N LYS A 50 17.86 9.89 -5.98
CA LYS A 50 19.16 9.23 -5.76
C LYS A 50 19.99 10.05 -4.78
N PHE A 51 20.53 9.39 -3.75
CA PHE A 51 21.54 9.95 -2.86
C PHE A 51 22.49 8.86 -2.38
N THR A 52 23.65 9.25 -1.86
CA THR A 52 24.66 8.32 -1.36
C THR A 52 24.87 8.47 0.14
N ILE A 53 25.13 7.35 0.81
CA ILE A 53 25.57 7.30 2.21
C ILE A 53 26.87 6.51 2.32
N LYS A 54 27.69 6.82 3.32
CA LYS A 54 28.92 6.04 3.60
C LYS A 54 28.57 4.71 4.25
N LYS A 55 29.17 3.62 3.76
CA LYS A 55 29.14 2.30 4.40
C LYS A 55 30.16 2.27 5.53
N LYS A 56 29.90 1.45 6.56
CA LYS A 56 30.86 1.15 7.64
C LYS A 56 32.18 0.58 7.11
N SER A 57 32.14 -0.13 5.97
CA SER A 57 33.31 -0.73 5.32
C SER A 57 34.11 0.24 4.42
N GLY A 58 33.80 1.54 4.42
CA GLY A 58 34.57 2.56 3.69
C GLY A 58 34.08 2.91 2.27
N GLY A 59 33.13 2.16 1.69
CA GLY A 59 32.53 2.46 0.39
C GLY A 59 31.27 3.33 0.47
N GLU A 60 30.65 3.63 -0.68
CA GLU A 60 29.35 4.33 -0.74
C GLU A 60 28.20 3.37 -1.06
N ARG A 61 27.05 3.57 -0.43
CA ARG A 61 25.79 2.93 -0.78
C ARG A 61 24.92 3.97 -1.46
N GLU A 62 24.52 3.66 -2.68
CA GLU A 62 23.52 4.41 -3.41
C GLU A 62 22.13 4.00 -2.93
N ILE A 63 21.28 4.98 -2.65
CA ILE A 63 19.90 4.81 -2.21
C ILE A 63 19.00 5.56 -3.18
N PHE A 64 17.93 4.88 -3.60
CA PHE A 64 16.81 5.46 -4.33
C PHE A 64 15.62 5.50 -3.38
N ALA A 65 15.23 6.70 -2.94
CA ALA A 65 14.04 6.88 -2.11
C ALA A 65 12.91 7.50 -2.92
N PRO A 66 11.66 7.03 -2.78
CA PRO A 66 10.52 7.66 -3.41
C PRO A 66 10.31 9.08 -2.83
N ASP A 67 9.75 9.98 -3.63
CA ASP A 67 9.24 11.25 -3.14
C ASP A 67 8.01 11.03 -2.24
N GLU A 68 7.62 12.07 -1.52
CA GLU A 68 6.51 11.99 -0.55
C GLU A 68 5.18 11.57 -1.18
N LYS A 69 4.95 11.92 -2.44
CA LYS A 69 3.67 11.63 -3.12
C LYS A 69 3.59 10.16 -3.51
N LEU A 70 4.66 9.62 -4.10
CA LEU A 70 4.72 8.19 -4.43
C LEU A 70 4.74 7.36 -3.14
N LYS A 71 5.48 7.81 -2.13
CA LYS A 71 5.56 7.16 -0.82
C LYS A 71 4.18 7.06 -0.15
N ASP A 72 3.37 8.12 -0.17
CA ASP A 72 2.01 8.11 0.40
C ASP A 72 1.13 7.03 -0.25
N ILE A 73 1.15 6.92 -1.58
CA ILE A 73 0.42 5.86 -2.30
C ILE A 73 0.94 4.47 -1.93
N GLN A 74 2.26 4.29 -1.90
CA GLN A 74 2.90 3.01 -1.55
C GLN A 74 2.55 2.58 -0.12
N GLN A 75 2.57 3.52 0.84
CA GLN A 75 2.25 3.25 2.23
C GLN A 75 0.78 2.84 2.40
N ARG A 76 -0.16 3.60 1.82
CA ARG A 76 -1.60 3.27 1.87
C ARG A 76 -1.90 1.92 1.23
N LEU A 77 -1.23 1.61 0.12
CA LEU A 77 -1.35 0.31 -0.52
C LEU A 77 -0.80 -0.80 0.39
N SER A 78 0.34 -0.58 1.03
CA SER A 78 0.90 -1.53 2.00
C SER A 78 -0.07 -1.80 3.14
N GLU A 79 -0.66 -0.76 3.74
CA GLU A 79 -1.64 -0.86 4.81
C GLU A 79 -2.89 -1.64 4.36
N LEU A 80 -3.41 -1.34 3.17
CA LEU A 80 -4.53 -2.09 2.58
C LEU A 80 -4.20 -3.58 2.41
N LEU A 81 -2.99 -3.89 1.93
CA LEU A 81 -2.54 -5.27 1.72
C LEU A 81 -2.37 -6.02 3.05
N TYR A 82 -1.88 -5.37 4.10
CA TYR A 82 -1.82 -5.97 5.44
C TYR A 82 -3.21 -6.36 5.94
N ILE A 83 -4.19 -5.46 5.82
CA ILE A 83 -5.58 -5.77 6.20
C ILE A 83 -6.11 -6.97 5.39
N CYS A 84 -5.86 -6.99 4.08
CA CYS A 84 -6.27 -8.12 3.23
C CYS A 84 -5.60 -9.43 3.65
N GLN A 85 -4.34 -9.36 4.08
CA GLN A 85 -3.57 -10.51 4.54
C GLN A 85 -4.12 -11.07 5.85
N GLU A 86 -4.48 -10.21 6.81
CA GLU A 86 -5.16 -10.59 8.04
C GLU A 86 -6.49 -11.29 7.77
N GLU A 87 -7.28 -10.76 6.84
CA GLU A 87 -8.54 -11.39 6.41
C GLU A 87 -8.30 -12.80 5.82
N ILE A 88 -7.23 -12.97 5.04
CA ILE A 88 -6.85 -14.29 4.50
C ILE A 88 -6.44 -15.24 5.62
N TRP A 89 -5.62 -14.81 6.57
CA TRP A 89 -5.18 -15.67 7.67
C TRP A 89 -6.34 -16.09 8.56
N ALA A 90 -7.21 -15.14 8.92
CA ALA A 90 -8.40 -15.42 9.71
C ALA A 90 -9.31 -16.45 9.01
N LYS A 91 -9.54 -16.28 7.70
CA LYS A 91 -10.37 -17.22 6.91
C LYS A 91 -9.78 -18.63 6.83
N ASN A 92 -8.46 -18.75 6.78
CA ASN A 92 -7.77 -20.04 6.65
C ASN A 92 -7.32 -20.63 8.00
N ASN A 93 -7.67 -20.00 9.13
CA ASN A 93 -7.22 -20.40 10.47
C ASN A 93 -5.68 -20.51 10.59
N ILE A 94 -4.95 -19.63 9.88
CA ILE A 94 -3.48 -19.60 9.91
C ILE A 94 -3.04 -18.84 11.15
N LYS A 95 -2.23 -19.48 12.00
CA LYS A 95 -1.50 -18.80 13.08
C LYS A 95 -0.13 -18.40 12.58
N GLN A 96 0.20 -17.11 12.70
CA GLN A 96 1.49 -16.60 12.27
C GLN A 96 2.62 -17.04 13.21
N ASN A 97 3.77 -17.36 12.63
CA ASN A 97 5.04 -17.40 13.33
C ASN A 97 5.79 -16.12 12.93
N VAL A 98 5.67 -15.10 13.79
CA VAL A 98 5.98 -13.68 13.51
C VAL A 98 7.34 -13.53 12.80
N SER A 99 7.34 -12.94 11.62
CA SER A 99 8.55 -12.56 10.89
C SER A 99 8.82 -11.07 11.11
N HIS A 100 9.61 -10.75 12.13
CA HIS A 100 9.86 -9.38 12.63
C HIS A 100 10.25 -8.31 11.60
N GLY A 101 10.66 -8.69 10.38
CA GLY A 101 11.06 -7.75 9.33
C GLY A 101 9.96 -7.36 8.33
N PHE A 102 8.80 -8.00 8.37
CA PHE A 102 7.79 -7.91 7.30
C PHE A 102 6.35 -7.73 7.82
N GLU A 103 6.16 -7.59 9.12
CA GLU A 103 4.86 -7.42 9.77
C GLU A 103 4.84 -6.06 10.48
N LEU A 104 3.66 -5.44 10.57
CA LEU A 104 3.49 -4.23 11.40
C LEU A 104 3.65 -4.65 12.86
N GLU A 105 4.68 -4.14 13.53
CA GLU A 105 4.84 -4.30 14.99
C GLU A 105 3.68 -3.58 15.71
N GLU A 106 3.03 -4.25 16.67
CA GLU A 106 2.05 -3.65 17.59
C GLU A 106 2.69 -2.68 18.59
#